data_AF-K7KPG2-F1
#
_entry.id   AF-K7KPG2-F1
#
_cell.length_a   1.000
_cell.length_b   1.000
_cell.length_c   1.000
_cell.angle_alpha   90.00
_cell.angle_beta   90.00
_cell.angle_gamma   90.00
#
_symmetry.space_group_name_H-M   'P 1'
#
loop_
_entity.id
_entity.type
_entity.pdbx_description
1 polymer ?
#
loop_
_entity_poly.entity_id
_entity_poly.type
_entity_poly.pdbx_seq_one_letter_code
_entity_poly.pdbx_strand_id
1 'polypeptide(L)'
;MRLFQLVTRKQIQRYNYYGKRRRSKRFVLNHLKFVDLSYVGHNHNSVPCRYSKQLFSSVLCRTFNVKSIHLFAQKKNEHILVEWLLIADKGDFSGKNLSQMSNVANSTNIMWHDCPIQKQDRQQLLQQKGCVIWLTGLSGSGKSTIACALSRSLHSKGKLSYILDGDNIRHGLNQDLSFRAEDRSENIRRIGEVAKLFADAGVICITSLISPYQKDRDACRALMPKGDFIEVFIDVPLHVCEARDPKGLYKLARAGKIKGFTGIDDPYEPPSSCEIVLQQKGSNCKSPSDMAEEVISYLEENGYLRA
;
A
#
# COMPACT_ATOMS: atom_id res chain seq x y z
N MET A 1 -6.00 -31.57 -8.88
CA MET A 1 -6.23 -30.45 -7.94
C MET A 1 -6.98 -30.97 -6.74
N ARG A 2 -6.37 -31.09 -5.56
CA ARG A 2 -7.11 -31.34 -4.30
C ARG A 2 -6.95 -30.12 -3.41
N LEU A 3 -8.08 -29.57 -2.98
CA LEU A 3 -8.19 -28.37 -2.15
C LEU A 3 -7.56 -28.61 -0.77
N PHE A 4 -6.69 -27.70 -0.34
CA PHE A 4 -6.24 -27.60 1.04
C PHE A 4 -7.34 -26.93 1.87
N GLN A 5 -7.84 -27.60 2.91
CA GLN A 5 -8.81 -27.00 3.82
C GLN A 5 -8.09 -26.47 5.07
N LEU A 6 -8.21 -25.16 5.31
CA LEU A 6 -7.68 -24.48 6.49
C LEU A 6 -8.48 -24.95 7.72
N VAL A 7 -7.88 -25.72 8.62
CA VAL A 7 -8.54 -26.16 9.86
C VAL A 7 -8.39 -25.06 10.93
N THR A 8 -9.51 -24.58 11.44
CA THR A 8 -9.58 -23.52 12.46
C THR A 8 -9.50 -24.08 13.89
N ARG A 9 -9.17 -23.20 14.85
CA ARG A 9 -8.85 -23.48 16.28
C ARG A 9 -9.73 -24.52 17.01
N LYS A 10 -10.98 -24.75 16.59
CA LYS A 10 -11.92 -25.63 17.31
C LYS A 10 -11.57 -27.13 17.25
N GLN A 11 -10.67 -27.58 16.37
CA GLN A 11 -10.31 -29.01 16.28
C GLN A 11 -9.05 -29.43 17.05
N ILE A 12 -8.33 -28.50 17.73
CA ILE A 12 -7.03 -28.80 18.38
C ILE A 12 -7.17 -29.18 19.87
N GLN A 13 -8.36 -29.57 20.35
CA GLN A 13 -8.50 -30.12 21.70
C GLN A 13 -8.21 -31.61 21.72
N ARG A 14 -6.96 -31.99 22.00
CA ARG A 14 -6.52 -33.22 22.73
C ARG A 14 -5.07 -33.55 22.37
N TYR A 15 -4.09 -32.90 22.98
CA TYR A 15 -2.77 -33.53 23.17
C TYR A 15 -2.12 -32.97 24.44
N ASN A 16 -2.35 -33.67 25.55
CA ASN A 16 -1.51 -33.59 26.74
C ASN A 16 -0.19 -34.30 26.43
N TYR A 17 0.94 -33.60 26.49
CA TYR A 17 2.25 -34.26 26.46
C TYR A 17 3.15 -33.75 27.57
N TYR A 18 3.42 -34.67 28.51
CA TYR A 18 4.38 -34.58 29.59
C TYR A 18 5.83 -34.63 29.04
N GLY A 19 6.76 -33.83 29.57
CA GLY A 19 8.18 -34.03 29.24
C GLY A 19 9.17 -32.93 29.63
N LYS A 20 9.79 -33.11 30.80
CA LYS A 20 10.99 -32.49 31.43
C LYS A 20 11.98 -31.63 30.60
N ARG A 21 12.27 -30.46 31.18
CA ARG A 21 13.58 -29.78 31.41
C ARG A 21 14.67 -29.84 30.32
N ARG A 22 14.91 -28.69 29.66
CA ARG A 22 16.22 -28.01 29.61
C ARG A 22 16.05 -26.55 29.18
N ARG A 23 16.60 -25.62 29.97
CA ARG A 23 16.56 -24.17 29.76
C ARG A 23 17.35 -23.79 28.50
N SER A 24 16.67 -23.35 27.44
CA SER A 24 17.19 -22.27 26.60
C SER A 24 16.00 -21.42 26.16
N LYS A 25 16.07 -20.12 26.42
CA LYS A 25 15.07 -19.14 25.99
C LYS A 25 15.12 -19.06 24.47
N ARG A 26 14.27 -19.82 23.76
CA ARG A 26 13.98 -19.60 22.34
C ARG A 26 12.56 -19.09 22.22
N PHE A 27 12.43 -17.91 21.62
CA PHE A 27 11.18 -17.28 21.25
C PHE A 27 10.28 -18.30 20.53
N VAL A 28 9.10 -18.51 21.09
CA VAL A 28 8.05 -19.37 20.51
C VAL A 28 7.43 -18.58 19.36
N LEU A 29 7.86 -18.84 18.13
CA LEU A 29 7.10 -18.42 16.95
C LEU A 29 5.90 -19.37 16.82
N ASN A 30 4.72 -18.76 16.84
CA ASN A 30 3.40 -19.40 16.85
C ASN A 30 3.32 -20.63 15.92
N HIS A 31 2.96 -21.77 16.51
CA HIS A 31 2.81 -23.05 15.83
C HIS A 31 1.72 -23.02 14.74
N LEU A 32 2.12 -22.84 13.48
CA LEU A 32 1.35 -23.33 12.34
C LEU A 32 1.77 -24.80 12.10
N LYS A 33 0.97 -25.75 12.57
CA LYS A 33 1.12 -27.15 12.17
C LYS A 33 0.28 -27.40 10.92
N PHE A 34 0.95 -27.53 9.77
CA PHE A 34 0.33 -28.10 8.57
C PHE A 34 0.39 -29.63 8.68
N VAL A 35 -0.77 -30.28 8.74
CA VAL A 35 -0.86 -31.75 8.65
C VAL A 35 -1.11 -32.09 7.20
N ASP A 36 -0.14 -32.71 6.55
CA ASP A 36 -0.32 -33.31 5.22
C ASP A 36 -1.07 -34.64 5.41
N LEU A 37 -2.34 -34.69 4.97
CA LEU A 37 -3.18 -35.89 5.06
C LEU A 37 -2.93 -36.88 3.91
N SER A 38 -1.92 -36.67 3.07
CA SER A 38 -1.56 -37.62 2.01
C SER A 38 -0.67 -38.76 2.48
N TYR A 39 -0.91 -39.35 3.66
CA TYR A 39 -0.29 -40.63 4.04
C TYR A 39 -1.21 -41.45 4.98
N VAL A 40 -2.44 -41.67 4.54
CA VAL A 40 -3.26 -42.79 5.02
C VAL A 40 -3.63 -43.63 3.80
N GLY A 41 -2.68 -44.43 3.35
CA GLY A 41 -2.85 -45.32 2.20
C GLY A 41 -2.05 -46.58 2.42
N HIS A 42 -2.69 -47.58 3.00
CA HIS A 42 -2.24 -48.96 2.91
C HIS A 42 -2.17 -49.33 1.44
N ASN A 43 -0.97 -49.31 0.86
CA ASN A 43 -0.54 -50.33 -0.09
C ASN A 43 0.93 -50.14 -0.46
N HIS A 44 1.67 -51.22 -0.28
CA HIS A 44 3.04 -51.40 -0.74
C HIS A 44 3.11 -51.11 -2.25
N ASN A 45 4.13 -50.37 -2.67
CA ASN A 45 4.45 -49.97 -4.06
C ASN A 45 3.82 -48.65 -4.55
N SER A 46 4.27 -47.51 -3.99
CA SER A 46 4.12 -46.22 -4.66
C SER A 46 5.49 -45.55 -4.84
N VAL A 47 5.89 -45.42 -6.11
CA VAL A 47 7.13 -44.81 -6.61
C VAL A 47 7.34 -43.39 -6.05
N PRO A 48 8.57 -42.95 -5.73
CA PRO A 48 8.80 -41.66 -5.10
C PRO A 48 8.39 -40.51 -6.03
N CYS A 49 7.35 -39.76 -5.64
CA CYS A 49 6.90 -38.59 -6.38
C CYS A 49 7.95 -37.47 -6.26
N ARG A 50 8.88 -37.41 -7.22
CA ARG A 50 9.89 -36.34 -7.32
C ARG A 50 9.25 -34.97 -7.62
N TYR A 51 8.09 -34.96 -8.26
CA TYR A 51 7.36 -33.76 -8.67
C TYR A 51 6.67 -33.00 -7.52
N SER A 52 6.22 -33.69 -6.46
CA SER A 52 5.52 -33.01 -5.35
C SER A 52 6.45 -32.12 -4.52
N LYS A 53 7.72 -32.53 -4.31
CA LYS A 53 8.71 -31.74 -3.56
C LYS A 53 9.04 -30.39 -4.23
N GLN A 54 9.16 -30.37 -5.55
CA GLN A 54 9.57 -29.15 -6.28
C GLN A 54 8.46 -28.10 -6.31
N LEU A 55 7.21 -28.49 -6.58
CA LEU A 55 6.10 -27.54 -6.60
C LEU A 55 5.83 -26.95 -5.22
N PHE A 56 5.82 -27.78 -4.16
CA PHE A 56 5.51 -27.33 -2.80
C PHE A 56 6.54 -26.33 -2.26
N SER A 57 7.84 -26.60 -2.50
CA SER A 57 8.91 -25.71 -2.08
C SER A 57 8.77 -24.32 -2.71
N SER A 58 8.49 -24.25 -4.02
CA SER A 58 8.42 -22.97 -4.73
C SER A 58 7.28 -22.06 -4.26
N VAL A 59 6.10 -22.63 -3.96
CA VAL A 59 4.92 -21.86 -3.54
C VAL A 59 5.08 -21.32 -2.12
N LEU A 60 5.57 -22.15 -1.19
CA LEU A 60 5.83 -21.73 0.19
C LEU A 60 6.97 -20.71 0.28
N CYS A 61 8.06 -20.89 -0.46
CA CYS A 61 9.16 -19.91 -0.51
C CYS A 61 8.69 -18.53 -0.97
N ARG A 62 7.82 -18.46 -2.00
CA ARG A 62 7.27 -17.19 -2.51
C ARG A 62 6.26 -16.55 -1.56
N THR A 63 5.44 -17.35 -0.90
CA THR A 63 4.36 -16.84 -0.03
C THR A 63 4.89 -16.35 1.33
N PHE A 64 5.94 -16.99 1.85
CA PHE A 64 6.47 -16.71 3.19
C PHE A 64 7.90 -16.16 3.21
N ASN A 65 8.48 -15.83 2.05
CA ASN A 65 9.85 -15.32 1.92
C ASN A 65 10.90 -16.20 2.63
N VAL A 66 10.82 -17.52 2.40
CA VAL A 66 11.70 -18.54 3.01
C VAL A 66 12.73 -19.01 1.98
N LYS A 67 14.01 -19.08 2.33
CA LYS A 67 15.09 -19.42 1.37
C LYS A 67 15.12 -20.91 1.03
N SER A 68 14.90 -21.77 2.02
CA SER A 68 14.81 -23.22 1.81
C SER A 68 13.88 -23.90 2.81
N ILE A 69 13.31 -25.00 2.37
CA ILE A 69 12.40 -25.84 3.14
C ILE A 69 13.02 -27.23 3.22
N HIS A 70 13.34 -27.68 4.43
CA HIS A 70 13.87 -29.02 4.67
C HIS A 70 12.83 -29.90 5.34
N LEU A 71 12.59 -31.06 4.73
CA LEU A 71 11.68 -32.10 5.21
C LEU A 71 12.47 -33.14 6.00
N PHE A 72 12.14 -33.31 7.28
CA PHE A 72 12.66 -34.40 8.09
C PHE A 72 11.54 -35.38 8.41
N ALA A 73 11.75 -36.65 8.10
CA ALA A 73 10.83 -37.73 8.44
C ALA A 73 11.51 -38.67 9.44
N GLN A 74 10.90 -38.85 10.61
CA GLN A 74 11.37 -39.82 11.59
C GLN A 74 10.27 -40.84 11.87
N LYS A 75 10.61 -42.13 11.76
CA LYS A 75 9.71 -43.22 12.16
C LYS A 75 9.76 -43.36 13.68
N LYS A 76 8.60 -43.26 14.33
CA LYS A 76 8.41 -43.53 15.76
C LYS A 76 7.32 -44.59 15.88
N ASN A 77 7.72 -45.80 16.25
CA ASN A 77 6.88 -47.01 16.18
C ASN A 77 6.32 -47.21 14.75
N GLU A 78 5.00 -47.43 14.61
CA GLU A 78 4.32 -47.60 13.33
C GLU A 78 3.99 -46.28 12.61
N HIS A 79 4.30 -45.12 13.22
CA HIS A 79 3.99 -43.81 12.64
C HIS A 79 5.25 -43.09 12.11
N ILE A 80 5.09 -42.34 11.01
CA ILE A 80 6.11 -41.43 10.49
C ILE A 80 5.70 -40.01 10.89
N LEU A 81 6.54 -39.35 11.67
CA LEU A 81 6.43 -37.91 11.96
C LEU A 81 7.20 -37.15 10.90
N VAL A 82 6.53 -36.23 10.22
CA VAL A 82 7.13 -35.32 9.24
C VAL A 82 7.18 -33.92 9.85
N GLU A 83 8.38 -33.39 10.02
CA GLU A 83 8.61 -32.03 10.50
C GLU A 83 9.23 -31.18 9.37
N TRP A 84 8.68 -29.98 9.20
CA TRP A 84 9.20 -28.97 8.29
C TRP A 84 10.08 -28.02 9.09
N LEU A 85 11.36 -27.91 8.73
CA LEU A 85 12.21 -26.82 9.21
C LEU A 85 12.17 -25.69 8.17
N LEU A 86 11.50 -24.60 8.52
CA LEU A 86 11.54 -23.36 7.77
C LEU A 86 12.78 -22.57 8.19
N ILE A 87 13.76 -22.43 7.29
CA ILE A 87 14.90 -21.55 7.49
C ILE A 87 14.53 -20.19 6.92
N ALA A 88 13.95 -19.34 7.77
CA ALA A 88 13.89 -17.90 7.51
C ALA A 88 15.30 -17.32 7.72
N ASP A 89 15.63 -16.22 7.04
CA ASP A 89 16.88 -15.49 7.27
C ASP A 89 17.04 -15.21 8.78
N LYS A 90 17.90 -15.98 9.43
CA LYS A 90 18.62 -15.44 10.57
C LYS A 90 19.69 -14.58 9.95
N GLY A 91 19.47 -13.27 9.98
CA GLY A 91 20.51 -12.30 9.67
C GLY A 91 21.81 -12.78 10.31
N ASP A 92 22.76 -13.13 9.46
CA ASP A 92 24.09 -13.55 9.84
C ASP A 92 24.71 -12.39 10.64
N PHE A 93 24.78 -12.55 11.96
CA PHE A 93 25.40 -11.56 12.86
C PHE A 93 26.94 -11.59 12.78
N SER A 94 27.52 -12.36 11.85
CA SER A 94 28.97 -12.41 11.61
C SER A 94 29.36 -11.88 10.24
N GLY A 95 28.83 -10.71 9.89
CA GLY A 95 29.32 -9.92 8.79
C GLY A 95 28.60 -8.59 8.84
N LYS A 96 29.26 -7.56 9.37
CA LYS A 96 28.85 -6.18 9.10
C LYS A 96 28.90 -6.05 7.58
N ASN A 97 27.79 -6.32 6.89
CA ASN A 97 27.52 -5.69 5.61
C ASN A 97 27.76 -4.22 5.91
N LEU A 98 28.82 -3.65 5.30
CA LEU A 98 28.84 -2.23 5.07
C LEU A 98 27.47 -1.94 4.46
N SER A 99 26.56 -1.39 5.25
CA SER A 99 25.33 -0.78 4.77
C SER A 99 25.80 0.11 3.63
N GLN A 100 25.46 -0.27 2.40
CA GLN A 100 26.08 0.29 1.21
C GLN A 100 25.94 1.81 1.30
N MET A 101 27.06 2.50 1.50
CA MET A 101 27.08 3.95 1.49
C MET A 101 26.53 4.37 0.13
N SER A 102 25.39 5.05 0.16
CA SER A 102 24.77 5.56 -1.06
C SER A 102 25.03 7.05 -1.16
N ASN A 103 25.29 7.52 -2.38
CA ASN A 103 25.17 8.94 -2.69
C ASN A 103 23.73 9.16 -3.18
N VAL A 104 22.95 10.01 -2.51
CA VAL A 104 21.63 10.44 -2.99
C VAL A 104 21.72 11.91 -3.33
N ALA A 105 21.53 12.24 -4.61
CA ALA A 105 21.68 13.59 -5.14
C ALA A 105 23.01 14.22 -4.67
N ASN A 106 22.94 15.35 -3.96
CA ASN A 106 24.10 16.10 -3.49
C ASN A 106 24.66 15.60 -2.14
N SER A 107 23.98 14.66 -1.49
CA SER A 107 24.40 14.13 -0.20
C SER A 107 25.28 12.89 -0.38
N THR A 108 26.49 12.96 0.15
CA THR A 108 27.42 11.83 0.25
C THR A 108 27.32 11.19 1.64
N ASN A 109 27.78 9.94 1.76
CA ASN A 109 27.93 9.22 3.04
C ASN A 109 26.61 8.99 3.80
N ILE A 110 25.49 8.82 3.10
CA ILE A 110 24.20 8.53 3.72
C ILE A 110 23.84 7.05 3.57
N MET A 111 23.31 6.50 4.66
CA MET A 111 22.88 5.11 4.78
C MET A 111 21.47 5.07 5.31
N TRP A 112 20.64 4.20 4.76
CA TRP A 112 19.33 3.92 5.33
C TRP A 112 19.50 3.26 6.70
N HIS A 113 18.78 3.74 7.70
CA HIS A 113 18.81 3.17 9.04
C HIS A 113 17.60 2.27 9.25
N ASP A 114 17.83 0.97 9.37
CA ASP A 114 16.75 0.01 9.59
C ASP A 114 16.21 0.07 11.02
N CYS A 115 14.89 0.12 11.16
CA CYS A 115 14.18 0.05 12.44
C CYS A 115 13.50 -1.31 12.60
N PRO A 116 13.44 -1.92 13.80
CA PRO A 116 12.73 -3.19 13.99
C PRO A 116 11.23 -3.14 13.67
N ILE A 117 10.59 -1.96 13.78
CA ILE A 117 9.17 -1.77 13.49
C ILE A 117 8.97 -1.42 12.01
N GLN A 118 8.32 -2.32 11.29
CA GLN A 118 8.11 -2.24 9.85
C GLN A 118 6.70 -1.75 9.50
N LYS A 119 6.46 -1.49 8.21
CA LYS A 119 5.13 -1.08 7.70
C LYS A 119 4.02 -2.04 8.14
N GLN A 120 4.28 -3.35 8.11
CA GLN A 120 3.30 -4.36 8.50
C GLN A 120 2.90 -4.26 9.98
N ASP A 121 3.84 -3.97 10.88
CA ASP A 121 3.55 -3.80 12.31
C ASP A 121 2.65 -2.59 12.56
N ARG A 122 2.93 -1.47 11.87
CA ARG A 122 2.11 -0.25 11.95
C ARG A 122 0.71 -0.45 11.39
N GLN A 123 0.60 -1.17 10.27
CA GLN A 123 -0.70 -1.54 9.68
C GLN A 123 -1.50 -2.46 10.61
N GLN A 124 -0.85 -3.46 11.22
CA GLN A 124 -1.50 -4.32 12.22
C GLN A 124 -1.94 -3.51 13.45
N LEU A 125 -1.16 -2.52 13.89
CA LEU A 125 -1.56 -1.63 14.98
C LEU A 125 -2.81 -0.81 14.62
N LEU A 126 -2.86 -0.25 13.41
CA LEU A 126 -3.96 0.60 12.95
C LEU A 126 -5.16 -0.18 12.38
N GLN A 127 -5.04 -1.50 12.20
CA GLN A 127 -6.07 -2.35 11.56
C GLN A 127 -6.51 -1.83 10.17
N GLN A 128 -5.54 -1.37 9.38
CA GLN A 128 -5.70 -0.85 8.03
C GLN A 128 -4.37 -0.93 7.27
N LYS A 129 -4.40 -0.84 5.94
CA LYS A 129 -3.20 -0.71 5.11
C LYS A 129 -2.96 0.76 4.75
N GLY A 130 -1.72 1.20 4.88
CA GLY A 130 -1.34 2.55 4.51
C GLY A 130 -1.17 2.66 3.00
N CYS A 131 -1.87 3.62 2.40
CA CYS A 131 -1.87 3.91 0.98
C CYS A 131 -2.05 5.41 0.73
N VAL A 132 -1.83 5.82 -0.50
CA VAL A 132 -2.03 7.18 -0.99
C VAL A 132 -3.19 7.19 -1.97
N ILE A 133 -4.20 7.98 -1.65
CA ILE A 133 -5.33 8.29 -2.52
C ILE A 133 -5.03 9.64 -3.15
N TRP A 134 -4.68 9.63 -4.44
CA TRP A 134 -4.26 10.79 -5.18
C TRP A 134 -5.41 11.41 -5.97
N LEU A 135 -6.08 12.40 -5.40
CA LEU A 135 -7.17 13.11 -6.08
C LEU A 135 -6.57 14.14 -7.05
N THR A 136 -6.75 13.91 -8.35
CA THR A 136 -6.29 14.79 -9.45
C THR A 136 -7.47 15.36 -10.22
N GLY A 137 -7.34 16.61 -10.71
CA GLY A 137 -8.40 17.30 -11.45
C GLY A 137 -8.19 18.82 -11.52
N LEU A 138 -8.93 19.49 -12.40
CA LEU A 138 -8.87 20.94 -12.58
C LEU A 138 -9.19 21.73 -11.29
N SER A 139 -8.72 22.97 -11.19
CA SER A 139 -9.14 23.88 -10.10
C SER A 139 -10.66 24.01 -10.08
N GLY A 140 -11.30 24.09 -8.90
CA GLY A 140 -12.78 24.17 -8.83
C GLY A 140 -13.54 22.87 -9.16
N SER A 141 -12.85 21.75 -9.45
CA SER A 141 -13.51 20.46 -9.72
C SER A 141 -14.11 19.80 -8.47
N GLY A 142 -13.75 20.24 -7.26
CA GLY A 142 -14.28 19.72 -5.99
C GLY A 142 -13.35 18.79 -5.22
N LYS A 143 -12.07 18.66 -5.61
CA LYS A 143 -11.06 17.80 -4.96
C LYS A 143 -11.04 17.92 -3.43
N SER A 144 -10.85 19.13 -2.90
CA SER A 144 -10.76 19.33 -1.44
C SER A 144 -12.08 18.98 -0.73
N THR A 145 -13.24 19.23 -1.37
CA THR A 145 -14.55 18.85 -0.83
C THR A 145 -14.70 17.34 -0.75
N ILE A 146 -14.31 16.61 -1.81
CA ILE A 146 -14.33 15.14 -1.84
C ILE A 146 -13.30 14.57 -0.85
N ALA A 147 -12.11 15.16 -0.74
CA ALA A 147 -11.09 14.76 0.23
C ALA A 147 -11.62 14.82 1.68
N CYS A 148 -12.31 15.91 2.03
CA CYS A 148 -12.92 16.08 3.34
C CYS A 148 -14.07 15.10 3.58
N ALA A 149 -14.92 14.86 2.57
CA ALA A 149 -16.01 13.89 2.67
C ALA A 149 -15.46 12.46 2.86
N LEU A 150 -14.43 12.08 2.10
CA LEU A 150 -13.74 10.81 2.23
C LEU A 150 -13.09 10.63 3.60
N SER A 151 -12.36 11.65 4.08
CA SER A 151 -11.76 11.63 5.41
C SER A 151 -12.82 11.48 6.52
N ARG A 152 -13.98 12.15 6.38
CA ARG A 152 -15.11 11.98 7.31
C ARG A 152 -15.67 10.57 7.32
N SER A 153 -15.81 9.94 6.15
CA SER A 153 -16.30 8.55 6.03
C SER A 153 -15.28 7.54 6.58
N LEU A 154 -13.98 7.73 6.33
CA LEU A 154 -12.92 6.91 6.95
C LEU A 154 -12.92 7.05 8.47
N HIS A 155 -13.06 8.28 8.97
CA HIS A 155 -13.12 8.54 10.41
C HIS A 155 -14.31 7.85 11.08
N SER A 156 -15.50 7.87 10.48
CA SER A 156 -16.68 7.17 11.02
C SER A 156 -16.52 5.65 11.05
N LYS A 157 -15.67 5.09 10.17
CA LYS A 157 -15.28 3.67 10.14
C LYS A 157 -14.09 3.34 11.06
N GLY A 158 -13.62 4.30 11.86
CA GLY A 158 -12.48 4.14 12.77
C GLY A 158 -11.14 3.99 12.04
N LYS A 159 -11.01 4.56 10.85
CA LYS A 159 -9.79 4.52 10.02
C LYS A 159 -9.05 5.85 10.10
N LEU A 160 -7.72 5.76 10.22
CA LEU A 160 -6.85 6.92 10.33
C LEU A 160 -6.46 7.41 8.93
N SER A 161 -6.90 8.62 8.60
CA SER A 161 -6.55 9.32 7.37
C SER A 161 -5.95 10.70 7.63
N TYR A 162 -5.19 11.20 6.68
CA TYR A 162 -4.65 12.56 6.69
C TYR A 162 -4.73 13.18 5.30
N ILE A 163 -5.08 14.46 5.22
CA ILE A 163 -5.24 15.16 3.94
C ILE A 163 -4.01 16.05 3.68
N LEU A 164 -3.38 15.86 2.51
CA LEU A 164 -2.38 16.76 1.95
C LEU A 164 -3.03 17.60 0.84
N ASP A 165 -3.53 18.77 1.21
CA ASP A 165 -4.12 19.72 0.26
C ASP A 165 -3.05 20.66 -0.33
N GLY A 166 -3.05 20.81 -1.65
CA GLY A 166 -2.02 21.57 -2.35
C GLY A 166 -1.92 23.04 -1.96
N ASP A 167 -3.01 23.67 -1.55
CA ASP A 167 -2.98 25.06 -1.08
C ASP A 167 -2.44 25.12 0.34
N ASN A 168 -2.88 24.21 1.22
CA ASN A 168 -2.41 24.16 2.60
C ASN A 168 -0.90 23.87 2.70
N ILE A 169 -0.38 22.97 1.88
CA ILE A 169 1.05 22.59 1.87
C ILE A 169 1.95 23.77 1.49
N ARG A 170 1.45 24.72 0.69
CA ARG A 170 2.18 25.95 0.30
C ARG A 170 2.37 26.94 1.45
N HIS A 171 1.70 26.77 2.58
CA HIS A 171 1.97 27.59 3.76
C HIS A 171 3.21 27.12 4.56
N GLY A 172 3.78 25.97 4.21
CA GLY A 172 4.93 25.40 4.92
C GLY A 172 5.93 24.75 3.95
N LEU A 173 5.81 23.43 3.76
CA LEU A 173 6.77 22.62 2.99
C LEU A 173 7.08 23.19 1.60
N ASN A 174 6.10 23.82 0.94
CA ASN A 174 6.22 24.32 -0.43
C ASN A 174 6.05 25.85 -0.53
N GLN A 175 6.37 26.59 0.55
CA GLN A 175 6.23 28.06 0.59
C GLN A 175 7.20 28.81 -0.34
N ASP A 176 8.32 28.17 -0.69
CA ASP A 176 9.36 28.67 -1.58
C ASP A 176 9.03 28.49 -3.07
N LEU A 177 8.00 27.71 -3.39
CA LEU A 177 7.65 27.35 -4.76
C LEU A 177 6.63 28.31 -5.35
N SER A 178 6.91 28.83 -6.54
CA SER A 178 5.95 29.62 -7.31
C SER A 178 4.95 28.70 -8.05
N PHE A 179 4.35 29.24 -9.12
CA PHE A 179 3.43 28.52 -10.01
C PHE A 179 4.02 28.26 -11.40
N ARG A 180 5.35 28.39 -11.58
CA ARG A 180 6.04 27.93 -12.81
C ARG A 180 5.96 26.41 -12.95
N ALA A 181 6.18 25.90 -14.17
CA ALA A 181 6.05 24.48 -14.46
C ALA A 181 7.01 23.61 -13.61
N GLU A 182 8.26 24.05 -13.46
CA GLU A 182 9.28 23.35 -12.66
C GLU A 182 8.93 23.33 -11.18
N ASP A 183 8.43 24.45 -10.66
CA ASP A 183 7.97 24.58 -9.27
C ASP A 183 6.72 23.74 -9.00
N ARG A 184 5.87 23.52 -10.03
CA ARG A 184 4.75 22.58 -9.94
C ARG A 184 5.24 21.15 -9.84
N SER A 185 6.19 20.76 -10.69
CA SER A 185 6.78 19.43 -10.63
C SER A 185 7.47 19.16 -9.29
N GLU A 186 8.23 20.14 -8.76
CA GLU A 186 8.83 20.03 -7.42
C GLU A 186 7.78 19.97 -6.30
N ASN A 187 6.69 20.74 -6.41
CA ASN A 187 5.57 20.67 -5.48
C ASN A 187 4.97 19.26 -5.43
N ILE A 188 4.75 18.65 -6.60
CA ILE A 188 4.24 17.27 -6.69
C ILE A 188 5.25 16.26 -6.13
N ARG A 189 6.54 16.40 -6.44
CA ARG A 189 7.60 15.52 -5.91
C ARG A 189 7.65 15.56 -4.38
N ARG A 190 7.69 16.76 -3.77
CA ARG A 190 7.72 16.93 -2.30
C ARG A 190 6.51 16.31 -1.62
N ILE A 191 5.31 16.51 -2.18
CA ILE A 191 4.08 15.92 -1.63
C ILE A 191 4.06 14.40 -1.83
N GLY A 192 4.56 13.88 -2.95
CA GLY A 192 4.72 12.44 -3.19
C GLY A 192 5.58 11.75 -2.13
N GLU A 193 6.73 12.34 -1.77
CA GLU A 193 7.60 11.82 -0.71
C GLU A 193 6.94 11.86 0.67
N VAL A 194 6.22 12.94 1.01
CA VAL A 194 5.49 13.03 2.29
C VAL A 194 4.33 12.03 2.32
N ALA A 195 3.59 11.89 1.23
CA ALA A 195 2.50 10.91 1.12
C ALA A 195 3.01 9.48 1.27
N LYS A 196 4.19 9.18 0.71
CA LYS A 196 4.88 7.89 0.90
C LYS A 196 5.19 7.63 2.37
N LEU A 197 5.68 8.61 3.11
CA LEU A 197 5.93 8.47 4.56
C LEU A 197 4.64 8.17 5.34
N PHE A 198 3.52 8.83 5.00
CA PHE A 198 2.22 8.52 5.62
C PHE A 198 1.74 7.10 5.29
N ALA A 199 1.85 6.67 4.03
CA ALA A 199 1.49 5.31 3.63
C ALA A 199 2.39 4.26 4.29
N ASP A 200 3.69 4.54 4.43
CA ASP A 200 4.62 3.70 5.19
C ASP A 200 4.27 3.64 6.68
N ALA A 201 3.77 4.74 7.25
CA ALA A 201 3.27 4.81 8.62
C ALA A 201 1.95 4.03 8.85
N GLY A 202 1.34 3.48 7.79
CA GLY A 202 0.06 2.77 7.86
C GLY A 202 -1.17 3.69 7.74
N VAL A 203 -0.98 4.99 7.47
CA VAL A 203 -2.06 5.98 7.33
C VAL A 203 -2.62 5.96 5.90
N ILE A 204 -3.93 6.18 5.76
CA ILE A 204 -4.55 6.44 4.45
C ILE A 204 -4.35 7.93 4.13
N CYS A 205 -3.34 8.24 3.33
CA CYS A 205 -3.01 9.60 2.94
C CYS A 205 -3.85 10.02 1.74
N ILE A 206 -4.62 11.11 1.87
CA ILE A 206 -5.45 11.65 0.78
C ILE A 206 -4.77 12.91 0.27
N THR A 207 -4.34 12.94 -0.99
CA THR A 207 -3.80 14.15 -1.60
C THR A 207 -4.89 14.84 -2.43
N SER A 208 -4.96 16.18 -2.36
CA SER A 208 -5.89 17.00 -3.15
C SER A 208 -5.07 18.01 -3.95
N LEU A 209 -4.75 17.66 -5.19
CA LEU A 209 -3.79 18.40 -6.02
C LEU A 209 -4.33 18.57 -7.43
N ILE A 210 -3.94 19.64 -8.10
CA ILE A 210 -4.20 19.73 -9.55
C ILE A 210 -3.38 18.65 -10.26
N SER A 211 -2.08 18.53 -9.94
CA SER A 211 -1.16 17.54 -10.53
C SER A 211 -1.33 17.42 -12.06
N PRO A 212 -1.10 18.51 -12.81
CA PRO A 212 -1.54 18.62 -14.20
C PRO A 212 -0.81 17.66 -15.15
N TYR A 213 0.46 17.36 -14.88
CA TYR A 213 1.30 16.59 -15.80
C TYR A 213 1.30 15.10 -15.41
N GLN A 214 1.03 14.23 -16.38
CA GLN A 214 1.02 12.78 -16.23
C GLN A 214 2.37 12.26 -15.70
N LYS A 215 3.48 12.78 -16.24
CA LYS A 215 4.84 12.40 -15.84
C LYS A 215 5.08 12.55 -14.33
N ASP A 216 4.50 13.56 -13.69
CA ASP A 216 4.72 13.84 -12.27
C ASP A 216 3.88 12.88 -11.39
N ARG A 217 2.69 12.51 -11.87
CA ARG A 217 1.84 11.49 -11.23
C ARG A 217 2.47 10.11 -11.37
N ASP A 218 3.01 9.77 -12.53
CA ASP A 218 3.75 8.52 -12.77
C ASP A 218 4.99 8.42 -11.87
N ALA A 219 5.74 9.53 -11.72
CA ALA A 219 6.87 9.59 -10.81
C ALA A 219 6.43 9.32 -9.35
N CYS A 220 5.33 9.94 -8.89
CA CYS A 220 4.80 9.68 -7.54
C CYS A 220 4.35 8.22 -7.36
N ARG A 221 3.70 7.64 -8.37
CA ARG A 221 3.31 6.21 -8.37
C ARG A 221 4.52 5.29 -8.26
N ALA A 222 5.64 5.64 -8.93
CA ALA A 222 6.87 4.87 -8.89
C ALA A 222 7.64 4.96 -7.55
N LEU A 223 7.35 5.96 -6.69
CA LEU A 223 8.00 6.09 -5.37
C LEU A 223 7.58 5.00 -4.38
N MET A 224 6.46 4.32 -4.64
CA MET A 224 5.75 3.47 -3.67
C MET A 224 5.63 2.03 -4.17
N PRO A 225 5.49 1.04 -3.27
CA PRO A 225 5.15 -0.33 -3.65
C PRO A 225 3.90 -0.41 -4.52
N LYS A 226 3.85 -1.39 -5.41
CA LYS A 226 2.69 -1.62 -6.29
C LYS A 226 1.40 -1.74 -5.46
N GLY A 227 0.41 -0.92 -5.81
CA GLY A 227 -0.88 -0.86 -5.12
C GLY A 227 -0.95 0.18 -4.01
N ASP A 228 0.16 0.74 -3.52
CA ASP A 228 0.07 1.76 -2.47
C ASP A 228 -0.37 3.13 -3.01
N PHE A 229 -0.30 3.36 -4.31
CA PHE A 229 -0.75 4.58 -4.97
C PHE A 229 -2.04 4.32 -5.74
N ILE A 230 -3.11 5.02 -5.36
CA ILE A 230 -4.47 4.93 -5.93
C ILE A 230 -4.80 6.29 -6.51
N GLU A 231 -4.81 6.41 -7.84
CA GLU A 231 -5.13 7.63 -8.55
C GLU A 231 -6.64 7.73 -8.77
N VAL A 232 -7.19 8.87 -8.36
CA VAL A 232 -8.60 9.20 -8.50
C VAL A 232 -8.73 10.43 -9.38
N PHE A 233 -9.21 10.23 -10.60
CA PHE A 233 -9.46 11.32 -11.53
C PHE A 233 -10.84 11.93 -11.30
N ILE A 234 -10.87 13.20 -10.90
CA ILE A 234 -12.10 13.99 -10.79
C ILE A 234 -12.34 14.69 -12.13
N ASP A 235 -13.11 14.00 -12.99
CA ASP A 235 -13.44 14.39 -14.36
C ASP A 235 -14.62 15.38 -14.37
N VAL A 236 -14.28 16.66 -14.19
CA VAL A 236 -15.22 17.78 -14.27
C VAL A 236 -14.81 18.68 -15.44
N PRO A 237 -15.71 18.95 -16.40
CA PRO A 237 -15.39 19.80 -17.54
C PRO A 237 -14.93 21.20 -17.13
N LEU A 238 -13.98 21.76 -17.89
CA LEU A 238 -13.40 23.08 -17.63
C LEU A 238 -14.46 24.19 -17.48
N HIS A 239 -15.47 24.22 -18.35
CA HIS A 239 -16.52 25.24 -18.28
C HIS A 239 -17.33 25.18 -16.97
N VAL A 240 -17.51 24.00 -16.38
CA VAL A 240 -18.17 23.84 -15.06
C VAL A 240 -17.26 24.37 -13.96
N CYS A 241 -15.95 24.09 -14.04
CA CYS A 241 -14.95 24.61 -13.11
C CYS A 241 -14.88 26.15 -13.17
N GLU A 242 -14.87 26.72 -14.38
CA GLU A 242 -14.90 28.17 -14.64
C GLU A 242 -16.20 28.81 -14.14
N ALA A 243 -17.35 28.14 -14.29
CA ALA A 243 -18.62 28.66 -13.78
C ALA A 243 -18.66 28.71 -12.25
N ARG A 244 -18.03 27.73 -11.57
CA ARG A 244 -17.96 27.69 -10.10
C ARG A 244 -17.01 28.73 -9.53
N ASP A 245 -15.81 28.85 -10.12
CA ASP A 245 -14.71 29.75 -9.77
C ASP A 245 -14.70 30.28 -8.31
N PRO A 246 -14.65 29.39 -7.29
CA PRO A 246 -14.89 29.78 -5.89
C PRO A 246 -13.83 30.74 -5.33
N LYS A 247 -12.65 30.78 -5.98
CA LYS A 247 -11.51 31.62 -5.59
C LYS A 247 -11.31 32.81 -6.54
N GLY A 248 -12.14 32.96 -7.58
CA GLY A 248 -11.98 34.01 -8.59
C GLY A 248 -10.76 33.85 -9.50
N LEU A 249 -10.09 32.70 -9.48
CA LEU A 249 -8.82 32.47 -10.16
C LEU A 249 -9.00 32.35 -11.68
N TYR A 250 -10.10 31.73 -12.13
CA TYR A 250 -10.38 31.64 -13.56
C TYR A 250 -10.63 33.01 -14.16
N LYS A 251 -11.40 33.88 -13.48
CA LYS A 251 -11.59 35.27 -13.91
C LYS A 251 -10.28 36.03 -14.02
N LEU A 252 -9.37 35.87 -13.05
CA LEU A 252 -8.05 36.51 -13.06
C LEU A 252 -7.15 35.99 -14.19
N ALA A 253 -7.16 34.68 -14.46
CA ALA A 253 -6.43 34.06 -15.56
C ALA A 253 -6.94 34.53 -16.92
N ARG A 254 -8.27 34.53 -17.13
CA ARG A 254 -8.92 35.03 -18.37
C ARG A 254 -8.66 36.53 -18.59
N ALA A 255 -8.49 37.31 -17.52
CA ALA A 255 -8.09 38.72 -17.59
C ALA A 255 -6.58 38.93 -17.77
N GLY A 256 -5.77 37.87 -17.91
CA GLY A 256 -4.31 37.95 -18.09
C GLY A 256 -3.53 38.36 -16.83
N LYS A 257 -4.18 38.41 -15.66
CA LYS A 257 -3.54 38.80 -14.38
C LYS A 257 -2.75 37.66 -13.74
N ILE A 258 -3.12 36.41 -14.05
CA ILE A 258 -2.40 35.20 -13.65
C ILE A 258 -1.97 34.49 -14.94
N LYS A 259 -0.70 34.14 -15.04
CA LYS A 259 -0.14 33.39 -16.17
C LYS A 259 0.14 31.94 -15.78
N GLY A 260 0.11 31.05 -16.77
CA GLY A 260 0.34 29.62 -16.63
C GLY A 260 -0.77 28.90 -15.88
N PHE A 261 -2.01 29.40 -15.86
CA PHE A 261 -3.10 28.77 -15.14
C PHE A 261 -3.57 27.48 -15.84
N THR A 262 -3.56 26.36 -15.10
CA THR A 262 -3.93 25.04 -15.63
C THR A 262 -5.35 25.03 -16.19
N GLY A 263 -5.49 24.56 -17.43
CA GLY A 263 -6.73 24.54 -18.21
C GLY A 263 -6.99 25.80 -19.03
N ILE A 264 -6.16 26.84 -18.91
CA ILE A 264 -6.30 28.11 -19.65
C ILE A 264 -5.11 28.32 -20.58
N ASP A 265 -3.94 28.59 -20.02
CA ASP A 265 -2.67 28.82 -20.73
C ASP A 265 -1.56 27.84 -20.30
N ASP A 266 -1.90 26.85 -19.47
CA ASP A 266 -1.07 25.66 -19.15
C ASP A 266 -1.95 24.40 -19.24
N PRO A 267 -1.46 23.27 -19.79
CA PRO A 267 -2.29 22.09 -20.02
C PRO A 267 -2.64 21.34 -18.73
N TYR A 268 -3.76 20.61 -18.77
CA TYR A 268 -4.07 19.52 -17.85
C TYR A 268 -4.08 18.22 -18.64
N GLU A 269 -3.29 17.24 -18.24
CA GLU A 269 -3.19 15.92 -18.88
C GLU A 269 -4.02 14.92 -18.08
N PRO A 270 -5.22 14.50 -18.56
CA PRO A 270 -6.04 13.53 -17.86
C PRO A 270 -5.32 12.18 -17.68
N PRO A 271 -5.52 11.49 -16.54
CA PRO A 271 -4.91 10.17 -16.32
C PRO A 271 -5.31 9.14 -17.39
N SER A 272 -4.33 8.47 -17.98
CA SER A 272 -4.58 7.39 -18.94
C SER A 272 -4.94 6.05 -18.27
N SER A 273 -4.51 5.83 -17.03
CA SER A 273 -4.72 4.59 -16.27
C SER A 273 -4.90 4.83 -14.77
N CYS A 274 -5.90 5.61 -14.40
CA CYS A 274 -6.28 5.78 -13.00
C CYS A 274 -7.14 4.61 -12.48
N GLU A 275 -7.10 4.38 -11.17
CA GLU A 275 -7.89 3.34 -10.51
C GLU A 275 -9.39 3.71 -10.42
N ILE A 276 -9.69 5.01 -10.26
CA ILE A 276 -11.07 5.50 -10.08
C ILE A 276 -11.28 6.77 -10.92
N VAL A 277 -12.40 6.84 -11.63
CA VAL A 277 -12.86 8.07 -12.30
C VAL A 277 -14.16 8.54 -11.68
N LEU A 278 -14.13 9.71 -11.03
CA LEU A 278 -15.30 10.38 -10.49
C LEU A 278 -15.81 11.41 -11.50
N GLN A 279 -16.78 11.01 -12.32
CA GLN A 279 -17.32 11.87 -13.38
C GLN A 279 -18.47 12.75 -12.87
N GLN A 280 -18.46 14.02 -13.28
CA GLN A 280 -19.61 14.90 -13.12
C GLN A 280 -20.09 15.39 -14.48
N LYS A 281 -21.18 14.77 -14.98
CA LYS A 281 -21.77 15.09 -16.29
C LYS A 281 -23.23 15.50 -16.13
N GLY A 282 -23.58 16.68 -16.65
CA GLY A 282 -24.97 17.14 -16.76
C GLY A 282 -25.70 17.33 -15.43
N SER A 283 -26.98 16.97 -15.40
CA SER A 283 -27.88 17.11 -14.24
C SER A 283 -27.69 16.04 -13.16
N ASN A 284 -27.07 14.90 -13.47
CA ASN A 284 -26.84 13.80 -12.51
C ASN A 284 -25.55 14.02 -11.69
N CYS A 285 -25.50 15.13 -10.97
CA CYS A 285 -24.38 15.43 -10.09
C CYS A 285 -24.47 14.58 -8.81
N LYS A 286 -23.67 13.51 -8.73
CA LYS A 286 -23.42 12.82 -7.45
C LYS A 286 -22.93 13.83 -6.41
N SER A 287 -23.38 13.69 -5.16
CA SER A 287 -22.87 14.54 -4.10
C SER A 287 -21.40 14.21 -3.81
N PRO A 288 -20.63 15.13 -3.21
CA PRO A 288 -19.27 14.81 -2.76
C PRO A 288 -19.22 13.63 -1.78
N SER A 289 -20.30 13.39 -1.03
CA SER A 289 -20.42 12.23 -0.15
C SER A 289 -20.55 10.93 -0.94
N ASP A 290 -21.40 10.91 -1.98
CA ASP A 290 -21.58 9.72 -2.82
C ASP A 290 -20.28 9.36 -3.56
N MET A 291 -19.60 10.38 -4.09
CA MET A 291 -18.28 10.21 -4.72
C MET A 291 -17.23 9.69 -3.74
N ALA A 292 -17.26 10.14 -2.48
CA ALA A 292 -16.39 9.61 -1.44
C ALA A 292 -16.70 8.14 -1.13
N GLU A 293 -17.97 7.74 -1.09
CA GLU A 293 -18.37 6.34 -0.87
C GLU A 293 -17.94 5.40 -2.02
N GLU A 294 -17.83 5.89 -3.25
CA GLU A 294 -17.21 5.12 -4.35
C GLU A 294 -15.74 4.79 -4.05
N VAL A 295 -14.99 5.77 -3.53
CA VAL A 295 -13.59 5.56 -3.13
C VAL A 295 -13.51 4.61 -1.92
N ILE A 296 -14.41 4.76 -0.93
CA ILE A 296 -14.50 3.83 0.20
C ILE A 296 -14.75 2.39 -0.27
N SER A 297 -15.67 2.21 -1.22
CA SER A 297 -16.01 0.88 -1.75
C SER A 297 -14.79 0.23 -2.40
N TYR A 298 -14.04 0.99 -3.21
CA TYR A 298 -12.77 0.52 -3.78
C TYR A 298 -11.76 0.12 -2.68
N LEU A 299 -11.61 0.94 -1.63
CA LEU A 299 -10.69 0.65 -0.54
C LEU A 299 -11.07 -0.62 0.23
N GLU A 300 -12.36 -0.86 0.42
CA GLU A 300 -12.89 -2.04 1.11
C GLU A 300 -12.67 -3.31 0.27
N GLU A 301 -13.02 -3.27 -1.02
CA GLU A 301 -12.86 -4.38 -1.97
C GLU A 301 -11.39 -4.81 -2.11
N ASN A 302 -10.47 -3.84 -2.12
CA ASN A 302 -9.03 -4.09 -2.21
C ASN A 302 -8.37 -4.32 -0.83
N GLY A 303 -9.16 -4.31 0.24
CA GLY A 303 -8.72 -4.68 1.59
C GLY A 303 -7.77 -3.69 2.25
N TYR A 304 -7.88 -2.39 1.94
CA TYR A 304 -7.14 -1.33 2.66
C TYR A 304 -7.74 -1.02 4.03
N LEU A 305 -9.03 -1.29 4.22
CA LEU A 305 -9.72 -1.00 5.48
C LEU A 305 -9.53 -2.10 6.54
N ARG A 306 -8.62 -3.05 6.31
CA ARG A 306 -8.22 -4.14 7.22
C ARG A 306 -6.72 -4.44 7.06
N ALA A 307 -6.08 -4.94 8.11
CA ALA A 307 -4.69 -5.41 8.05
C ALA A 307 -4.63 -6.91 7.73
#